data_AF-A0A5C8AVP2-F1
#
_entry.id   AF-A0A5C8AVP2-F1
#
_cell.length_a   1.000
_cell.length_b   1.000
_cell.length_c   1.000
_cell.angle_alpha   90.00
_cell.angle_beta   90.00
_cell.angle_gamma   90.00
#
_symmetry.space_group_name_H-M   'P 1'
#
loop_
_entity.id
_entity.type
_entity.pdbx_description
1 polymer ?
#
loop_
_entity_poly.entity_id
_entity_poly.type
_entity_poly.pdbx_seq_one_letter_code
_entity_poly.pdbx_strand_id
1 'polypeptide(L)'
;MISFIFASDANFSDAECYDDLSKNFEDINNIVLEDKNELEILLRLIGLSLPDPLIISGEFGNRYDMSGQVMQEISLDGFDDFYANWIELTGRENTMDEYGQLAFLIEKTEAWNKCLSRYILQEKS
;
A
#
# COMPACT_ATOMS: atom_id res chain seq x y z
N MET A 1 -9.17 -11.68 -4.58
CA MET A 1 -8.03 -11.26 -3.74
C MET A 1 -6.73 -11.16 -4.54
N ILE A 2 -6.08 -9.99 -4.42
CA ILE A 2 -4.87 -9.53 -5.09
C ILE A 2 -3.97 -8.96 -4.00
N SER A 3 -2.70 -9.34 -4.01
CA SER A 3 -1.66 -8.81 -3.12
C SER A 3 -1.12 -7.50 -3.66
N PHE A 4 -1.15 -6.47 -2.83
CA PHE A 4 -0.54 -5.17 -3.09
C PHE A 4 0.59 -4.92 -2.10
N ILE A 5 1.80 -4.75 -2.60
CA ILE A 5 2.97 -4.47 -1.78
C ILE A 5 3.25 -3.00 -1.82
N PHE A 6 3.05 -2.37 -0.68
CA PHE A 6 3.44 -1.02 -0.39
C PHE A 6 4.91 -1.04 0.03
N ALA A 7 5.75 -0.19 -0.56
CA ALA A 7 7.19 -0.22 -0.32
C ALA A 7 7.81 1.19 -0.35
N SER A 8 8.75 1.47 0.58
CA SER A 8 9.41 2.77 0.70
C SER A 8 10.93 2.69 0.71
N ASP A 9 11.53 3.77 0.24
CA ASP A 9 12.98 4.00 0.09
C ASP A 9 13.69 2.95 -0.76
N ALA A 10 13.79 3.24 -2.05
CA ALA A 10 14.39 2.34 -3.01
C ALA A 10 15.25 3.08 -4.02
N ASN A 11 16.45 2.55 -4.23
CA ASN A 11 17.12 2.59 -5.52
C ASN A 11 16.46 1.56 -6.45
N PHE A 12 15.16 1.70 -6.69
CA PHE A 12 14.41 0.77 -7.54
C PHE A 12 14.66 1.14 -9.01
N SER A 13 15.50 0.38 -9.70
CA SER A 13 15.44 0.36 -11.16
C SER A 13 14.39 -0.64 -11.63
N ASP A 14 14.45 -1.91 -11.17
CA ASP A 14 13.71 -3.01 -11.80
C ASP A 14 13.42 -4.22 -10.87
N ALA A 15 12.89 -4.06 -9.64
CA ALA A 15 12.56 -5.28 -8.89
C ALA A 15 11.38 -6.02 -9.54
N GLU A 16 11.63 -7.26 -9.94
CA GLU A 16 10.67 -8.10 -10.67
C GLU A 16 10.08 -9.22 -9.78
N CYS A 17 10.64 -9.47 -8.60
CA CYS A 17 10.21 -10.52 -7.67
C CYS A 17 10.37 -10.13 -6.18
N TYR A 18 9.75 -10.89 -5.28
CA TYR A 18 9.80 -10.63 -3.82
C TYR A 18 11.21 -10.62 -3.22
N ASP A 19 12.07 -11.54 -3.63
CA ASP A 19 13.45 -11.63 -3.13
C ASP A 19 14.23 -10.35 -3.42
N ASP A 20 13.95 -9.70 -4.55
CA ASP A 20 14.56 -8.42 -4.89
C ASP A 20 13.97 -7.27 -4.07
N LEU A 21 12.71 -7.35 -3.66
CA LEU A 21 12.13 -6.35 -2.77
C LEU A 21 12.84 -6.30 -1.42
N SER A 22 13.04 -7.45 -0.80
CA SER A 22 13.72 -7.54 0.50
C SER A 22 15.17 -7.00 0.50
N LYS A 23 15.80 -6.94 -0.68
CA LYS A 23 17.16 -6.41 -0.86
C LYS A 23 17.17 -4.92 -1.20
N ASN A 24 16.13 -4.43 -1.88
CA ASN A 24 16.10 -3.10 -2.48
C ASN A 24 15.25 -2.09 -1.71
N PHE A 25 14.40 -2.56 -0.79
CA PHE A 25 13.55 -1.72 0.05
C PHE A 25 13.89 -1.92 1.52
N GLU A 26 13.95 -0.81 2.24
CA GLU A 26 14.13 -0.84 3.70
C GLU A 26 12.86 -1.26 4.42
N ASP A 27 11.70 -0.92 3.85
CA ASP A 27 10.42 -1.20 4.46
C ASP A 27 9.34 -1.57 3.45
N ILE A 28 8.62 -2.65 3.75
CA ILE A 28 7.54 -3.20 2.93
C ILE A 28 6.31 -3.51 3.79
N ASN A 29 5.13 -3.37 3.20
CA ASN A 29 3.89 -3.84 3.79
C ASN A 29 3.04 -4.54 2.71
N ASN A 30 2.56 -5.74 3.00
CA ASN A 30 1.69 -6.49 2.10
C ASN A 30 0.24 -6.33 2.55
N ILE A 31 -0.62 -5.91 1.64
CA ILE A 31 -2.06 -5.74 1.86
C ILE A 31 -2.81 -6.56 0.82
N VAL A 32 -3.69 -7.44 1.29
CA VAL A 32 -4.51 -8.29 0.41
C VAL A 32 -5.89 -7.65 0.22
N LEU A 33 -6.18 -7.25 -1.01
CA LEU A 33 -7.43 -6.58 -1.39
C LEU A 33 -8.21 -7.43 -2.38
N GLU A 34 -9.51 -7.27 -2.51
CA GLU A 34 -10.31 -8.05 -3.45
C GLU A 34 -10.00 -7.65 -4.90
N ASP A 35 -9.90 -6.34 -5.15
CA ASP A 35 -9.70 -5.76 -6.46
C ASP A 35 -9.00 -4.39 -6.41
N LYS A 36 -8.88 -3.75 -7.59
CA LYS A 36 -8.30 -2.41 -7.73
C LYS A 36 -9.18 -1.31 -7.13
N ASN A 37 -10.49 -1.48 -7.08
CA ASN A 37 -11.39 -0.47 -6.50
C ASN A 37 -11.16 -0.36 -4.99
N GLU A 38 -10.92 -1.47 -4.31
CA GLU A 38 -10.50 -1.45 -2.90
C GLU A 38 -9.16 -0.73 -2.69
N LEU A 39 -8.20 -0.90 -3.60
CA LEU A 39 -6.94 -0.12 -3.55
C LEU A 39 -7.23 1.38 -3.66
N GLU A 40 -8.08 1.79 -4.60
CA GLU A 40 -8.44 3.20 -4.78
C GLU A 40 -9.15 3.77 -3.54
N ILE A 41 -10.01 2.98 -2.89
CA ILE A 41 -10.67 3.36 -1.62
C ILE A 41 -9.62 3.54 -0.52
N LEU A 42 -8.72 2.57 -0.33
CA LEU A 42 -7.67 2.62 0.69
C LEU A 42 -6.80 3.87 0.51
N LEU A 43 -6.34 4.10 -0.73
CA LEU A 43 -5.52 5.25 -1.07
C LEU A 43 -6.24 6.56 -0.74
N ARG A 44 -7.51 6.68 -1.12
CA ARG A 44 -8.31 7.87 -0.82
C ARG A 44 -8.44 8.11 0.69
N LEU A 45 -8.62 7.06 1.49
CA LEU A 45 -8.73 7.18 2.95
C LEU A 45 -7.42 7.66 3.60
N ILE A 46 -6.27 7.37 2.99
CA ILE A 46 -4.96 7.87 3.42
C ILE A 46 -4.50 9.11 2.62
N GLY A 47 -5.41 9.81 1.95
CA GLY A 47 -5.12 11.08 1.27
C GLY A 47 -4.37 10.96 -0.05
N LEU A 48 -4.27 9.76 -0.63
CA LEU A 48 -3.62 9.47 -1.89
C LEU A 48 -4.61 9.29 -3.05
N SER A 49 -4.10 9.42 -4.26
CA SER A 49 -4.76 9.07 -5.51
C SER A 49 -3.95 8.03 -6.26
N LEU A 50 -4.62 7.08 -6.92
CA LEU A 50 -3.93 6.04 -7.68
C LEU A 50 -3.42 6.62 -9.02
N PRO A 51 -2.10 6.65 -9.27
CA PRO A 51 -1.56 7.12 -10.55
C PRO A 51 -1.73 6.05 -11.64
N ASP A 52 -1.40 6.42 -12.88
CA ASP A 52 -1.27 5.45 -13.96
C ASP A 52 -0.17 4.43 -13.65
N PRO A 53 -0.43 3.12 -13.87
CA PRO A 53 0.57 2.10 -13.62
C PRO A 53 1.68 2.13 -14.67
N LEU A 54 2.91 1.86 -14.23
CA LEU A 54 3.94 1.32 -15.10
C LEU A 54 3.80 -0.20 -15.15
N ILE A 55 3.65 -0.76 -16.34
CA ILE A 55 3.65 -2.22 -16.55
C ILE A 55 5.08 -2.72 -16.44
N ILE A 56 5.29 -3.74 -15.60
CA ILE A 56 6.60 -4.34 -15.35
C ILE A 56 6.58 -5.86 -15.62
N SER A 57 7.75 -6.42 -15.91
CA SER A 57 7.96 -7.87 -16.03
C SER A 57 8.12 -8.53 -14.65
N GLY A 58 8.09 -9.87 -14.62
CA GLY A 58 8.29 -10.64 -13.38
C GLY A 58 7.03 -11.13 -12.68
N GLU A 59 7.12 -11.33 -11.38
CA GLU A 59 6.03 -11.73 -10.46
C GLU A 59 5.01 -10.59 -10.29
N PHE A 60 5.45 -9.36 -10.47
CA PHE A 60 4.59 -8.17 -10.46
C PHE A 60 4.11 -7.82 -11.87
N GLY A 61 2.89 -7.31 -11.96
CA GLY A 61 2.28 -6.86 -13.21
C GLY A 61 2.28 -5.34 -13.37
N ASN A 62 2.05 -4.62 -12.27
CA ASN A 62 1.93 -3.16 -12.26
C ASN A 62 2.75 -2.56 -11.11
N ARG A 63 3.32 -1.38 -11.37
CA ARG A 63 3.96 -0.51 -10.38
C ARG A 63 3.31 0.87 -10.39
N TYR A 64 2.95 1.37 -9.22
CA TYR A 64 2.41 2.72 -9.01
C TYR A 64 3.42 3.56 -8.24
N ASP A 65 3.76 4.75 -8.76
CA ASP A 65 4.69 5.68 -8.10
C ASP A 65 3.95 6.66 -7.20
N MET A 66 4.16 6.56 -5.90
CA MET A 66 3.53 7.37 -4.86
C MET A 66 4.46 8.47 -4.31
N SER A 67 5.67 8.60 -4.87
CA SER A 67 6.72 9.48 -4.35
C SER A 67 6.35 10.96 -4.41
N GLY A 68 5.49 11.34 -5.35
CA GLY A 68 4.98 12.72 -5.51
C GLY A 68 3.79 13.07 -4.61
N GLN A 69 3.30 12.15 -3.79
CA GLN A 69 2.13 12.34 -2.94
C GLN A 69 2.47 12.12 -1.47
N VAL A 70 1.74 12.79 -0.58
CA VAL A 70 1.93 12.72 0.88
C VAL A 70 0.72 12.02 1.47
N MET A 71 0.96 10.98 2.27
CA MET A 71 -0.09 10.28 2.99
C MET A 71 -0.60 11.14 4.14
N GLN A 72 -1.91 11.14 4.33
CA GLN A 72 -2.53 11.66 5.54
C GLN A 72 -2.05 10.83 6.74
N GLU A 73 -1.48 11.51 7.72
CA GLU A 73 -1.09 10.89 8.99
C GLU A 73 -2.34 10.71 9.86
N ILE A 74 -2.64 9.45 10.19
CA ILE A 74 -3.74 9.06 11.05
C ILE A 74 -3.12 8.64 12.38
N SER A 75 -3.53 9.28 13.47
CA SER A 75 -3.08 8.88 14.81
C SER A 75 -3.62 7.50 15.17
N LEU A 76 -2.95 6.79 16.09
CA LEU A 76 -3.46 5.52 16.64
C LEU A 76 -4.90 5.67 17.18
N ASP A 77 -5.20 6.77 17.87
CA ASP A 77 -6.55 7.05 18.38
C ASP A 77 -7.61 7.23 17.27
N GLY A 78 -7.18 7.54 16.05
CA GLY A 78 -8.04 7.70 14.87
C GLY A 78 -8.07 6.46 13.98
N PHE A 79 -7.33 5.39 14.32
CA PHE A 79 -7.27 4.19 13.51
C PHE A 79 -8.60 3.43 13.51
N ASP A 80 -9.28 3.34 14.66
CA ASP A 80 -10.58 2.69 14.77
C ASP A 80 -11.63 3.33 13.85
N ASP A 81 -11.65 4.67 13.78
CA ASP A 81 -12.53 5.42 12.89
C ASP A 81 -12.17 5.19 11.41
N PHE A 82 -10.88 5.16 11.09
CA PHE A 82 -10.38 4.81 9.76
C PHE A 82 -10.84 3.40 9.35
N TYR A 83 -10.68 2.42 10.23
CA TYR A 83 -11.02 1.03 9.94
C TYR A 83 -12.54 0.83 9.83
N ALA A 84 -13.32 1.51 10.67
CA ALA A 84 -14.78 1.51 10.54
C ALA A 84 -15.23 2.07 9.18
N ASN A 85 -14.64 3.17 8.72
CA ASN A 85 -14.93 3.77 7.41
C ASN A 85 -14.49 2.86 6.25
N TRP A 86 -13.33 2.20 6.39
CA TRP A 86 -12.88 1.18 5.44
C TRP A 86 -13.91 0.04 5.28
N ILE A 87 -14.39 -0.52 6.39
CA ILE A 87 -15.39 -1.59 6.37
C ILE A 87 -16.71 -1.10 5.76
N GLU A 88 -17.15 0.11 6.08
CA GLU A 88 -18.37 0.70 5.52
C GLU A 88 -18.28 0.87 4.00
N LEU A 89 -17.15 1.37 3.49
CA LEU A 89 -16.95 1.66 2.07
C LEU A 89 -16.74 0.42 1.22
N THR A 90 -16.15 -0.63 1.78
CA THR A 90 -15.82 -1.87 1.06
C THR A 90 -16.84 -2.98 1.27
N GLY A 91 -17.61 -2.93 2.36
CA GLY A 91 -18.53 -4.00 2.74
C GLY A 91 -17.83 -5.28 3.21
N ARG A 92 -16.54 -5.21 3.53
CA ARG A 92 -15.73 -6.35 3.98
C ARG A 92 -16.11 -6.80 5.38
N GLU A 93 -15.71 -8.02 5.72
CA GLU A 93 -15.86 -8.51 7.09
C GLU A 93 -14.82 -7.87 8.00
N ASN A 94 -15.23 -7.51 9.23
CA ASN A 94 -14.31 -7.04 10.25
C ASN A 94 -13.48 -8.23 10.77
N THR A 95 -12.21 -8.29 10.34
CA THR A 95 -11.28 -9.38 10.72
C THR A 95 -10.02 -8.81 11.36
N MET A 96 -9.50 -9.52 12.36
CA MET A 96 -8.29 -9.10 13.08
C MET A 96 -7.04 -9.10 12.18
N ASP A 97 -6.99 -9.98 11.18
CA ASP A 97 -5.85 -10.08 10.26
C ASP A 97 -5.77 -8.82 9.38
N GLU A 98 -6.89 -8.41 8.79
CA GLU A 98 -6.94 -7.18 8.00
C GLU A 98 -6.76 -5.93 8.85
N TYR A 99 -7.38 -5.89 10.02
CA TYR A 99 -7.18 -4.82 11.00
C TYR A 99 -5.68 -4.62 11.27
N GLY A 100 -4.95 -5.71 11.50
CA GLY A 100 -3.50 -5.67 11.69
C GLY A 100 -2.74 -5.15 10.48
N GLN A 101 -3.03 -5.66 9.27
CA GLN A 101 -2.37 -5.22 8.03
C GLN A 101 -2.51 -3.71 7.79
N LEU A 102 -3.72 -3.19 8.00
CA LEU A 102 -4.01 -1.78 7.82
C LEU A 102 -3.44 -0.92 8.95
N ALA A 103 -3.43 -1.41 10.20
CA ALA A 103 -2.78 -0.72 11.32
C ALA A 103 -1.29 -0.52 11.04
N PHE A 104 -0.60 -1.57 10.57
CA PHE A 104 0.81 -1.47 10.19
C PHE A 104 1.05 -0.49 9.03
N LEU A 105 0.11 -0.36 8.08
CA LEU A 105 0.23 0.66 7.03
C LEU A 105 0.16 2.06 7.64
N ILE A 106 -0.82 2.30 8.50
CA ILE A 106 -1.05 3.61 9.12
C ILE A 106 0.13 4.01 10.02
N GLU A 107 0.67 3.10 10.82
CA GLU A 107 1.86 3.38 11.64
C GLU A 107 3.07 3.80 10.81
N LYS A 108 3.17 3.34 9.57
CA LYS A 108 4.29 3.63 8.65
C LYS A 108 4.16 4.96 7.92
N THR A 109 2.98 5.58 7.88
CA THR A 109 2.75 6.76 7.02
C THR A 109 3.71 7.91 7.32
N GLU A 110 4.02 8.16 8.60
CA GLU A 110 4.92 9.25 9.00
C GLU A 110 6.36 9.00 8.51
N ALA A 111 6.86 7.77 8.67
CA ALA A 111 8.20 7.41 8.20
C ALA A 111 8.26 7.47 6.67
N TRP A 112 7.24 6.94 6.01
CA TRP A 112 7.21 6.87 4.56
C TRP A 112 7.07 8.23 3.90
N ASN A 113 6.35 9.17 4.50
CA ASN A 113 6.27 10.55 4.03
C ASN A 113 7.65 11.23 3.96
N LYS A 114 8.64 10.75 4.71
CA LYS A 114 10.03 11.26 4.71
C LYS A 114 10.92 10.56 3.67
N CYS A 115 10.49 9.44 3.10
CA CYS A 115 11.24 8.73 2.07
C CYS A 115 11.22 9.48 0.74
N LEU A 116 12.31 9.34 -0.04
CA LEU A 116 12.41 9.95 -1.38
C LEU A 116 11.55 9.21 -2.41
N SER A 117 11.44 7.89 -2.27
CA SER A 117 10.73 7.01 -3.21
C SER A 117 9.73 6.13 -2.47
N ARG A 118 8.53 6.00 -3.03
CA ARG A 118 7.46 5.11 -2.54
C ARG A 118 6.73 4.47 -3.72
N TYR A 119 6.53 3.16 -3.64
CA TYR A 119 5.87 2.41 -4.70
C TYR A 119 4.78 1.49 -4.15
N ILE A 120 3.80 1.18 -4.99
CA ILE A 120 2.89 0.06 -4.80
C ILE A 120 3.08 -0.91 -5.95
N LEU A 121 3.31 -2.17 -5.63
CA LEU A 121 3.46 -3.26 -6.59
C LEU A 121 2.23 -4.15 -6.52
N GLN A 122 1.68 -4.50 -7.67
CA GLN A 122 0.58 -5.44 -7.79
C GLN A 122 1.09 -6.78 -8.30
N GLU A 123 0.84 -7.86 -7.57
CA GLU A 123 1.09 -9.22 -8.04
C GLU A 123 0.30 -9.54 -9.31
N LYS A 124 0.88 -10.36 -10.20
CA LYS A 124 0.12 -10.94 -11.31
C LYS A 124 -0.91 -11.93 -10.77
N SER A 125 -2.16 -11.73 -11.19
CA SER A 125 -3.24 -12.70 -11.01
C SER A 125 -3.14 -13.85 -12.02
#